data_AF-A0A970P7N8-F1
#
_entry.id   AF-A0A970P7N8-F1
#
_cell.length_a   1.000
_cell.length_b   1.000
_cell.length_c   1.000
_cell.angle_alpha   90.00
_cell.angle_beta   90.00
_cell.angle_gamma   90.00
#
_symmetry.space_group_name_H-M   'P 1'
#
loop_
_entity.id
_entity.type
_entity.pdbx_description
1 polymer ?
#
loop_
_entity_poly.entity_id
_entity_poly.type
_entity_poly.pdbx_seq_one_letter_code
_entity_poly.pdbx_strand_id
1 'polypeptide(L)'
;MKIKSIVAPLVVLVLVAGASLYLLRPQKETFGNLPASEVQTVTIGDIAHLQPGETVAIEGTIKRECPSSGCWALIEDHTGEIRIDTEKGGFALPLHREGSRIRVVGELELVENDLQISAEYAEL
;
A
#
# COMPACT_ATOMS: atom_id res chain seq x y z
N MET A 1 -55.62 -0.99 10.82
CA MET A 1 -54.68 0.11 10.46
C MET A 1 -53.54 0.21 11.48
N LYS A 2 -52.42 -0.53 11.32
CA LYS A 2 -51.19 -0.33 12.14
C LYS A 2 -49.87 -0.56 11.36
N ILE A 3 -49.94 -0.75 10.03
CA ILE A 3 -48.74 -1.03 9.21
C ILE A 3 -47.90 0.25 9.00
N LYS A 4 -48.53 1.43 8.89
CA LYS A 4 -47.83 2.70 8.65
C LYS A 4 -46.94 3.18 9.82
N SER A 5 -47.20 2.75 11.07
CA SER A 5 -46.38 3.14 12.23
C SER A 5 -45.08 2.35 12.39
N ILE A 6 -44.92 1.21 11.71
CA ILE A 6 -43.71 0.37 11.81
C ILE A 6 -42.72 0.65 10.67
N VAL A 7 -43.21 1.14 9.52
CA VAL A 7 -42.37 1.41 8.35
C VAL A 7 -41.38 2.56 8.60
N ALA A 8 -41.83 3.64 9.25
CA ALA A 8 -40.98 4.80 9.53
C ALA A 8 -39.73 4.48 10.39
N PRO A 9 -39.84 3.81 11.56
CA PRO A 9 -38.66 3.46 12.35
C PRO A 9 -37.75 2.45 11.64
N LEU A 10 -38.32 1.56 10.81
CA LEU A 10 -37.55 0.55 10.09
C LEU A 10 -36.72 1.15 8.95
N VAL A 11 -37.25 2.16 8.24
CA VAL A 11 -36.51 2.93 7.24
C VAL A 11 -35.37 3.74 7.88
N VAL A 12 -35.62 4.38 9.03
CA VAL A 12 -34.58 5.11 9.76
C VAL A 12 -33.47 4.15 10.23
N LEU A 13 -33.84 2.97 10.75
CA LEU A 13 -32.86 1.96 11.20
C LEU A 13 -31.96 1.51 10.05
N VAL A 14 -32.53 1.27 8.86
CA VAL A 14 -31.76 0.88 7.65
C VAL A 14 -30.85 2.01 7.19
N LEU A 15 -31.28 3.27 7.23
CA LEU A 15 -30.44 4.42 6.87
C LEU A 15 -29.27 4.61 7.85
N VAL A 16 -29.51 4.45 9.15
CA VAL A 16 -28.46 4.53 10.18
C VAL A 16 -27.48 3.36 10.07
N ALA A 17 -27.97 2.15 9.81
CA ALA A 17 -27.13 0.97 9.59
C ALA A 17 -26.29 1.10 8.30
N GLY A 18 -26.89 1.60 7.22
CA GLY A 18 -26.21 1.85 5.95
C GLY A 18 -25.13 2.93 6.08
N ALA A 19 -25.42 4.03 6.78
CA ALA A 19 -24.44 5.08 7.05
C ALA A 19 -23.29 4.60 7.94
N SER A 20 -23.58 3.80 8.98
CA SER A 20 -22.54 3.20 9.83
C SER A 20 -21.63 2.27 9.04
N LEU A 21 -22.20 1.39 8.22
CA LEU A 21 -21.43 0.48 7.36
C LEU A 21 -20.56 1.23 6.33
N TYR A 22 -21.04 2.37 5.85
CA TYR A 22 -20.27 3.21 4.92
C TYR A 22 -19.08 3.88 5.60
N LEU A 23 -19.27 4.40 6.82
CA LEU A 23 -18.22 5.05 7.60
C LEU A 23 -17.17 4.06 8.15
N LEU A 24 -17.53 2.80 8.33
CA LEU A 24 -16.64 1.73 8.79
C LEU A 24 -15.80 1.09 7.68
N ARG A 25 -15.91 1.55 6.42
CA ARG A 25 -15.10 0.98 5.35
C ARG A 25 -13.62 1.34 5.54
N PRO A 26 -12.69 0.37 5.51
CA PRO A 26 -11.27 0.66 5.55
C PRO A 26 -10.90 1.45 4.29
N GLN A 27 -10.42 2.67 4.49
CA GLN A 27 -9.83 3.47 3.42
C GLN A 27 -8.43 2.93 3.17
N LYS A 28 -8.15 2.58 1.91
CA LYS A 28 -6.80 2.28 1.47
C LYS A 28 -6.13 3.59 1.06
N GLU A 29 -4.90 3.80 1.52
CA GLU A 29 -4.15 5.02 1.20
C GLU A 29 -3.22 4.71 0.02
N THR A 30 -3.41 5.40 -1.10
CA THR A 30 -2.60 5.20 -2.32
C THR A 30 -1.70 6.39 -2.58
N PHE A 31 -0.47 6.13 -3.01
CA PHE A 31 0.56 7.12 -3.28
C PHE A 31 1.19 6.89 -4.66
N GLY A 32 1.61 7.97 -5.30
CA GLY A 32 2.23 7.91 -6.62
C GLY A 32 1.25 7.60 -7.75
N ASN A 33 1.78 7.16 -8.89
CA ASN A 33 1.00 6.87 -10.09
C ASN A 33 1.03 5.37 -10.36
N LEU A 34 -0.13 4.72 -10.28
CA LEU A 34 -0.23 3.30 -10.64
C LEU A 34 0.14 3.13 -12.12
N PRO A 35 1.08 2.22 -12.45
CA PRO A 35 1.41 1.96 -13.84
C PRO A 35 0.17 1.46 -14.60
N ALA A 36 0.05 1.85 -15.87
CA ALA A 36 -1.09 1.50 -16.72
C ALA A 36 -1.20 0.00 -17.03
N SER A 37 -0.13 -0.77 -16.76
CA SER A 37 -0.05 -2.21 -16.99
C SER A 37 -0.11 -2.97 -15.68
N GLU A 38 -0.71 -4.16 -15.70
CA GLU A 38 -0.69 -5.07 -14.57
C GLU A 38 0.74 -5.57 -14.34
N VAL A 39 1.31 -5.22 -13.18
CA VAL A 39 2.68 -5.58 -12.80
C VAL A 39 2.65 -6.85 -11.96
N GLN A 40 3.55 -7.78 -12.28
CA GLN A 40 3.69 -9.04 -11.56
C GLN A 40 4.12 -8.78 -10.11
N THR A 41 3.39 -9.35 -9.15
CA THR A 41 3.81 -9.39 -7.76
C THR A 41 4.83 -10.51 -7.56
N VAL A 42 6.00 -10.18 -7.02
CA VAL A 42 7.10 -11.11 -6.71
C VAL A 42 7.39 -11.10 -5.20
N THR A 43 8.03 -12.16 -4.71
CA THR A 43 8.54 -12.17 -3.33
C THR A 43 9.87 -11.43 -3.25
N ILE A 44 10.20 -10.89 -2.08
CA ILE A 44 11.43 -10.11 -1.91
C ILE A 44 12.68 -10.97 -2.15
N GLY A 45 12.67 -12.23 -1.75
CA GLY A 45 13.77 -13.17 -1.95
C GLY A 45 14.01 -13.50 -3.43
N ASP A 46 12.97 -13.48 -4.26
CA ASP A 46 13.09 -13.74 -5.70
C ASP A 46 13.71 -12.57 -6.47
N ILE A 47 13.71 -11.37 -5.89
CA ILE A 47 14.25 -10.15 -6.52
C ILE A 47 15.74 -10.30 -6.85
N ALA A 48 16.50 -11.06 -6.05
CA ALA A 48 17.91 -11.32 -6.31
C ALA A 48 18.18 -12.06 -7.64
N HIS A 49 17.14 -12.65 -8.25
CA HIS A 49 17.21 -13.34 -9.53
C HIS A 49 16.73 -12.49 -10.71
N LEU A 50 16.24 -11.28 -10.46
CA LEU A 50 15.74 -10.35 -11.47
C LEU A 50 16.84 -9.38 -11.91
N GLN A 51 16.65 -8.77 -13.08
CA GLN A 51 17.60 -7.78 -13.60
C GLN A 51 17.23 -6.37 -13.15
N PRO A 52 18.22 -5.50 -12.87
CA PRO A 52 17.97 -4.08 -12.73
C PRO A 52 17.27 -3.52 -13.98
N GLY A 53 16.34 -2.59 -13.77
CA GLY A 53 15.48 -2.03 -14.81
C GLY A 53 14.11 -2.70 -14.95
N GLU A 54 13.88 -3.83 -14.29
CA GLU A 54 12.58 -4.48 -14.28
C GLU A 54 11.61 -3.79 -13.31
N THR A 55 10.39 -3.51 -13.77
CA THR A 55 9.30 -3.03 -12.91
C THR A 55 8.61 -4.21 -12.25
N VAL A 56 8.57 -4.21 -10.92
CA VAL A 56 7.98 -5.27 -10.10
C VAL A 56 7.02 -4.72 -9.07
N ALA A 57 6.08 -5.56 -8.64
CA ALA A 57 5.25 -5.30 -7.47
C ALA A 57 5.71 -6.19 -6.32
N ILE A 58 5.73 -5.66 -5.10
CA ILE A 58 6.00 -6.43 -3.89
C ILE A 58 4.93 -6.15 -2.85
N GLU A 59 4.68 -7.13 -1.98
CA GLU A 59 3.80 -7.00 -0.83
C GLU A 59 4.53 -7.44 0.42
N GLY A 60 4.46 -6.62 1.47
CA GLY A 60 5.13 -6.92 2.72
C GLY A 60 4.66 -6.02 3.85
N THR A 61 5.47 -5.98 4.90
CA THR A 61 5.28 -5.15 6.09
C THR A 61 6.39 -4.13 6.19
N ILE A 62 6.03 -2.88 6.53
CA ILE A 62 7.03 -1.84 6.79
C ILE A 62 7.77 -2.22 8.08
N LYS A 63 9.03 -2.64 7.94
CA LYS A 63 9.90 -2.92 9.09
C LYS A 63 10.48 -1.65 9.68
N ARG A 64 10.83 -0.71 8.80
CA ARG A 64 11.42 0.58 9.16
C ARG A 64 11.10 1.58 8.08
N GLU A 65 11.00 2.85 8.44
CA GLU A 65 10.78 3.95 7.50
C GLU A 65 11.74 5.11 7.78
N CYS A 66 11.89 6.00 6.80
CA CYS A 66 12.66 7.23 6.98
C CYS A 66 11.97 8.11 8.04
N PRO A 67 12.60 8.36 9.21
CA PRO A 67 11.94 9.02 10.33
C PRO A 67 11.66 10.51 10.09
N SER A 68 12.36 11.12 9.13
CA SER A 68 12.29 12.57 8.89
C SER A 68 11.27 12.95 7.81
N SER A 69 11.15 12.14 6.76
CA SER A 69 10.43 12.54 5.55
C SER A 69 9.69 11.41 4.86
N GLY A 70 9.80 10.15 5.31
CA GLY A 70 9.15 9.02 4.64
C GLY A 70 9.64 8.80 3.20
N CYS A 71 10.82 9.31 2.83
CA CYS A 71 11.38 9.20 1.48
C CYS A 71 11.89 7.80 1.13
N TRP A 72 11.97 6.91 2.11
CA TRP A 72 12.31 5.51 1.91
C TRP A 72 11.67 4.65 3.00
N ALA A 73 11.51 3.36 2.72
CA ALA A 73 11.13 2.37 3.72
C ALA A 73 11.89 1.05 3.50
N LEU A 74 12.03 0.28 4.56
CA LEU A 74 12.50 -1.10 4.53
C LEU A 74 11.27 -1.99 4.67
N ILE A 75 11.01 -2.79 3.64
CA ILE A 75 9.88 -3.70 3.58
C ILE A 75 10.40 -5.10 3.83
N GLU A 76 9.70 -5.84 4.69
CA GLU A 76 9.96 -7.24 5.01
C GLU A 76 8.79 -8.10 4.55
N ASP A 77 9.09 -9.24 3.96
CA ASP A 77 8.14 -10.34 3.77
C ASP A 77 8.69 -11.63 4.40
N HIS A 78 8.08 -12.77 4.10
CA HIS A 78 8.51 -14.06 4.64
C HIS A 78 9.82 -14.61 4.03
N THR A 79 10.32 -13.98 2.97
CA THR A 79 11.50 -14.40 2.19
C THR A 79 12.71 -13.49 2.38
N GLY A 80 12.50 -12.23 2.73
CA GLY A 80 13.59 -11.29 2.98
C GLY A 80 13.15 -9.86 3.22
N GLU A 81 14.11 -8.95 3.09
CA GLU A 81 13.95 -7.52 3.29
C GLU A 81 14.52 -6.75 2.11
N ILE A 82 13.83 -5.68 1.69
CA ILE A 82 14.34 -4.79 0.64
C ILE A 82 14.02 -3.33 0.96
N ARG A 83 14.94 -2.46 0.59
CA ARG A 83 14.77 -1.01 0.67
C ARG A 83 13.97 -0.54 -0.54
N ILE A 84 12.98 0.30 -0.29
CA ILE A 84 12.25 1.05 -1.31
C ILE A 84 12.52 2.54 -1.12
N ASP A 85 12.75 3.24 -2.22
CA ASP A 85 12.94 4.68 -2.28
C ASP A 85 11.78 5.33 -3.03
N THR A 86 11.23 6.42 -2.52
CA THR A 86 10.03 7.05 -3.08
C THR A 86 10.31 8.31 -3.90
N GLU A 87 11.58 8.68 -4.08
CA GLU A 87 11.99 9.92 -4.75
C GLU A 87 11.50 9.94 -6.21
N LYS A 88 11.67 8.83 -6.94
CA LYS A 88 11.26 8.71 -8.34
C LYS A 88 9.75 8.84 -8.54
N GLY A 89 8.95 8.26 -7.64
CA GLY A 89 7.50 8.40 -7.64
C GLY A 89 7.00 9.78 -7.21
N GLY A 90 7.88 10.63 -6.65
CA GLY A 90 7.54 11.99 -6.23
C GLY A 90 6.58 12.04 -5.04
N PHE A 91 6.56 11.00 -4.20
CA PHE A 91 5.73 10.93 -3.00
C PHE A 91 6.56 10.61 -1.76
N ALA A 92 5.95 10.76 -0.59
CA ALA A 92 6.50 10.35 0.69
C ALA A 92 5.51 9.43 1.38
N LEU A 93 6.01 8.37 2.01
CA LEU A 93 5.16 7.55 2.87
C LEU A 93 4.82 8.32 4.15
N PRO A 94 3.58 8.18 4.67
CA PRO A 94 3.23 8.77 5.95
C PRO A 94 4.10 8.16 7.05
N LEU A 95 4.48 8.98 8.03
CA LEU A 95 5.26 8.55 9.18
C LEU A 95 4.40 7.73 10.16
N HIS A 96 5.09 6.98 11.02
CA HIS A 96 4.60 6.05 12.02
C HIS A 96 3.80 4.87 11.46
N ARG A 97 4.26 4.27 10.36
CA ARG A 97 3.60 3.13 9.70
C ARG A 97 4.32 1.80 9.84
N GLU A 98 5.38 1.74 10.64
CA GLU A 98 6.03 0.48 11.03
C GLU A 98 5.01 -0.57 11.50
N GLY A 99 5.12 -1.79 10.98
CA GLY A 99 4.17 -2.89 11.21
C GLY A 99 2.96 -2.90 10.27
N SER A 100 2.72 -1.85 9.49
CA SER A 100 1.63 -1.82 8.50
C SER A 100 1.97 -2.65 7.28
N ARG A 101 0.94 -3.27 6.66
CA ARG A 101 1.11 -3.91 5.36
C ARG A 101 1.12 -2.86 4.26
N ILE A 102 1.95 -3.09 3.25
CA ILE A 102 2.11 -2.19 2.11
C ILE A 102 2.31 -3.02 0.85
N ARG A 103 1.74 -2.53 -0.26
CA ARG A 103 2.06 -2.97 -1.61
C ARG A 103 2.83 -1.86 -2.31
N VAL A 104 3.98 -2.18 -2.89
CA VAL A 104 4.81 -1.21 -3.62
C VAL A 104 5.00 -1.70 -5.04
N VAL A 105 4.93 -0.77 -6.00
CA VAL A 105 5.27 -1.01 -7.40
C VAL A 105 6.37 -0.04 -7.80
N GLY A 106 7.42 -0.56 -8.40
CA GLY A 106 8.57 0.25 -8.77
C GLY A 106 9.59 -0.51 -9.60
N GLU A 107 10.63 0.20 -10.03
CA GLU A 107 11.73 -0.34 -10.82
C GLU A 107 12.87 -0.83 -9.92
N LEU A 108 13.46 -1.98 -10.24
CA LEU A 108 14.65 -2.46 -9.57
C LEU A 108 15.88 -1.64 -9.99
N GLU A 109 16.55 -1.03 -9.03
CA GLU A 109 17.73 -0.20 -9.25
C GLU A 109 18.88 -0.68 -8.39
N LEU A 110 20.08 -0.72 -8.98
CA LEU A 110 21.31 -1.04 -8.26
C LEU A 110 21.99 0.27 -7.84
N VAL A 111 21.93 0.58 -6.56
CA VAL A 111 22.50 1.82 -5.98
C VAL A 111 23.65 1.44 -5.06
N GLU A 112 24.85 1.96 -5.36
CA GLU A 112 26.06 1.67 -4.57
C GLU A 112 26.33 0.18 -4.30
N ASN A 113 25.96 -0.69 -5.26
CA ASN A 113 26.07 -2.15 -5.19
C ASN A 113 25.03 -2.85 -4.28
N ASP A 114 24.00 -2.13 -3.82
CA ASP A 114 22.83 -2.70 -3.16
C ASP A 114 21.60 -2.60 -4.08
N LEU A 115 20.81 -3.68 -4.12
CA LEU A 115 19.58 -3.75 -4.91
C LEU A 115 18.43 -3.14 -4.10
N GLN A 116 17.75 -2.17 -4.70
CA GLN A 116 16.60 -1.49 -4.11
C GLN A 116 15.48 -1.30 -5.13
N ILE A 117 14.29 -0.95 -4.67
CA ILE A 117 13.16 -0.60 -5.54
C ILE A 117 12.97 0.91 -5.53
N SER A 118 13.00 1.51 -6.70
CA SER A 118 12.59 2.90 -6.93
C SER A 118 11.08 2.93 -7.13
N ALA A 119 10.35 3.27 -6.07
CA ALA A 119 8.90 3.17 -5.98
C ALA A 119 8.21 4.27 -6.80
N GLU A 120 7.31 3.85 -7.68
CA GLU A 120 6.46 4.72 -8.49
C GLU A 120 5.03 4.78 -7.94
N TYR A 121 4.62 3.73 -7.23
CA TYR A 121 3.33 3.62 -6.59
C TYR A 121 3.42 2.83 -5.27
N ALA A 122 2.59 3.21 -4.30
CA ALA A 122 2.42 2.47 -3.05
C ALA A 122 0.96 2.46 -2.58
N GLU A 123 0.55 1.40 -1.89
CA GLU A 123 -0.78 1.21 -1.33
C GLU A 123 -0.68 0.65 0.09
N LEU A 124 -1.28 1.34 1.07
CA LEU A 124 -1.45 0.93 2.47
C LEU A 124 -2.88 0.43 2.73
#